data_AF-A0A7S1GAS4-F1
#
_entry.id   AF-A0A7S1GAS4-F1
#
_cell.length_a   1.000
_cell.length_b   1.000
_cell.length_c   1.000
_cell.angle_alpha   90.00
_cell.angle_beta   90.00
_cell.angle_gamma   90.00
#
_symmetry.space_group_name_H-M   'P 1'
#
loop_
_entity.id
_entity.type
_entity.pdbx_description
1 polymer ?
#
loop_
_entity_poly.entity_id
_entity_poly.type
_entity_poly.pdbx_seq_one_letter_code
_entity_poly.pdbx_strand_id
1 'polypeptide(L)'
;AAAAAAPPAVLQDFRALMVWLYGAVSETYGDAVGYPWVLPFGGNRSTDAYRAMVGGCVRRAMGQALRWRTFVDASHGGRYRSQVRQGLRTIPEMAGLLRALAASGVTPYVVSASEEEAVAAFASDADFGYAVPRSQVFGMRLAPRAGGEGGVGTQYAAGWPVTYRQGKVDAIKAAIASQPQHCGRGPLLAAGDSDTDVEMLTFSRDTRLRVIFNRVSGGDIGALAARAVAETGAAVSFDSGGADGDGWWLLQGRDENIGALRPSQASVLLNTTAPRL
;
A
#
# COMPACT_ATOMS: atom_id res chain seq x y z
N ALA A 1 -25.17 -26.01 -6.84
CA ALA A 1 -23.88 -25.48 -7.34
C ALA A 1 -22.88 -26.63 -7.34
N ALA A 2 -22.33 -27.00 -8.49
CA ALA A 2 -21.30 -28.04 -8.54
C ALA A 2 -20.08 -27.57 -7.74
N ALA A 3 -19.64 -28.38 -6.77
CA ALA A 3 -18.39 -28.14 -6.08
C ALA A 3 -17.27 -28.13 -7.15
N ALA A 4 -16.56 -27.01 -7.29
CA ALA A 4 -15.43 -26.95 -8.20
C ALA A 4 -14.44 -28.06 -7.83
N ALA A 5 -14.05 -28.89 -8.80
CA ALA A 5 -13.09 -29.95 -8.59
C ALA A 5 -11.81 -29.38 -7.96
N ALA A 6 -11.22 -30.14 -7.04
CA ALA A 6 -9.94 -29.76 -6.44
C ALA A 6 -8.91 -29.51 -7.56
N PRO A 7 -8.08 -28.45 -7.46
CA PRO A 7 -7.06 -28.21 -8.46
C PRO A 7 -6.11 -29.41 -8.53
N PRO A 8 -5.53 -29.72 -9.69
CA PRO A 8 -4.48 -30.72 -9.79
C PRO A 8 -3.37 -30.45 -8.76
N ALA A 9 -2.77 -31.49 -8.18
CA ALA A 9 -1.75 -31.37 -7.13
C ALA A 9 -0.62 -30.40 -7.54
N VAL A 10 -0.17 -30.46 -8.80
CA VAL A 10 0.82 -29.53 -9.37
C VAL A 10 0.43 -28.06 -9.25
N LEU A 11 -0.86 -27.71 -9.43
CA LEU A 11 -1.34 -26.34 -9.31
C LEU A 11 -1.46 -25.92 -7.84
N GLN A 12 -1.78 -26.86 -6.95
CA GLN A 12 -1.76 -26.60 -5.50
C GLN A 12 -0.34 -26.32 -5.01
N ASP A 13 0.62 -27.18 -5.38
CA ASP A 13 2.04 -27.04 -5.04
C ASP A 13 2.59 -25.72 -5.56
N PHE A 14 2.36 -25.42 -6.85
CA PHE A 14 2.81 -24.17 -7.44
C PHE A 14 2.33 -22.96 -6.63
N ARG A 15 1.04 -22.91 -6.27
CA ARG A 15 0.48 -21.81 -5.48
C ARG A 15 1.10 -21.72 -4.08
N ALA A 16 1.27 -22.85 -3.40
CA ALA A 16 1.85 -22.87 -2.06
C ALA A 16 3.31 -22.45 -2.06
N LEU A 17 4.11 -23.00 -2.99
CA LEU A 17 5.52 -22.67 -3.14
C LEU A 17 5.72 -21.21 -3.54
N MET A 18 4.91 -20.66 -4.46
CA MET A 18 5.03 -19.25 -4.86
C MET A 18 4.76 -18.29 -3.71
N VAL A 19 3.71 -18.54 -2.92
CA VAL A 19 3.37 -17.70 -1.77
C VAL A 19 4.45 -17.83 -0.68
N TRP A 20 4.91 -19.06 -0.43
CA TRP A 20 5.97 -19.32 0.54
C TRP A 20 7.29 -18.65 0.13
N LEU A 21 7.68 -18.79 -1.14
CA LEU A 21 8.92 -18.24 -1.68
C LEU A 21 8.95 -16.72 -1.58
N TYR A 22 7.83 -16.04 -1.85
CA TYR A 22 7.74 -14.59 -1.67
C TYR A 22 8.10 -14.17 -0.23
N GLY A 23 7.54 -14.85 0.77
CA GLY A 23 7.88 -14.60 2.17
C GLY A 23 9.34 -14.94 2.50
N ALA A 24 9.82 -16.09 2.02
CA ALA A 24 11.19 -16.57 2.28
C ALA A 24 12.27 -15.64 1.71
N VAL A 25 12.04 -15.04 0.53
CA VAL A 25 12.97 -14.06 -0.05
C VAL A 25 13.07 -12.82 0.84
N SER A 26 11.93 -12.26 1.28
CA SER A 26 11.90 -11.13 2.21
C SER A 26 12.59 -11.46 3.54
N GLU A 27 12.35 -12.64 4.11
CA GLU A 27 12.96 -13.07 5.37
C GLU A 27 14.49 -13.24 5.24
N THR A 28 14.96 -13.77 4.11
CA THR A 28 16.38 -14.09 3.90
C THR A 28 17.19 -12.86 3.49
N TYR A 29 16.64 -12.02 2.61
CA TYR A 29 17.37 -10.92 1.95
C TYR A 29 16.85 -9.51 2.32
N GLY A 30 15.79 -9.43 3.12
CA GLY A 30 15.13 -8.19 3.50
C GLY A 30 14.09 -7.71 2.47
N ASP A 31 13.15 -6.90 2.94
CA ASP A 31 12.03 -6.40 2.13
C ASP A 31 12.46 -5.51 0.95
N ALA A 32 13.60 -4.81 1.07
CA ALA A 32 14.19 -4.04 -0.02
C ALA A 32 14.57 -4.92 -1.24
N VAL A 33 14.80 -6.22 -1.02
CA VAL A 33 15.02 -7.22 -2.07
C VAL A 33 13.73 -7.98 -2.39
N GLY A 34 12.98 -8.38 -1.36
CA GLY A 34 11.76 -9.18 -1.52
C GLY A 34 10.63 -8.48 -2.27
N TYR A 35 10.40 -7.18 -2.02
CA TYR A 35 9.30 -6.46 -2.66
C TYR A 35 9.53 -6.26 -4.16
N PRO A 36 10.72 -5.83 -4.64
CA PRO A 36 10.99 -5.79 -6.08
C PRO A 36 10.95 -7.16 -6.75
N TRP A 37 11.28 -8.25 -6.03
CA TRP A 37 11.38 -9.59 -6.59
C TRP A 37 10.06 -10.12 -7.16
N VAL A 38 8.91 -9.74 -6.60
CA VAL A 38 7.59 -10.23 -7.06
C VAL A 38 7.06 -9.49 -8.30
N LEU A 39 7.55 -8.28 -8.57
CA LEU A 39 6.98 -7.41 -9.60
C LEU A 39 7.05 -8.02 -11.02
N PRO A 40 8.16 -8.69 -11.44
CA PRO A 40 8.29 -9.24 -12.78
C PRO A 40 7.23 -10.28 -13.15
N PHE A 41 6.58 -10.95 -12.20
CA PHE A 41 5.58 -12.00 -12.49
C PHE A 41 4.34 -11.48 -13.23
N GLY A 42 4.01 -10.20 -13.08
CA GLY A 42 2.94 -9.56 -13.84
C GLY A 42 3.39 -8.95 -15.17
N GLY A 43 4.70 -8.78 -15.37
CA GLY A 43 5.30 -8.01 -16.45
C GLY A 43 5.28 -8.69 -17.82
N ASN A 44 6.10 -8.15 -18.73
CA ASN A 44 6.19 -8.53 -20.15
C ASN A 44 4.85 -8.45 -20.91
N ARG A 45 4.11 -7.37 -20.71
CA ARG A 45 2.78 -7.13 -21.33
C ARG A 45 2.62 -5.67 -21.74
N SER A 46 1.71 -5.39 -22.67
CA SER A 46 1.30 -4.00 -22.94
C SER A 46 0.68 -3.38 -21.67
N THR A 47 0.75 -2.06 -21.56
CA THR A 47 0.19 -1.34 -20.40
C THR A 47 -1.31 -1.62 -20.24
N ASP A 48 -2.07 -1.66 -21.34
CA ASP A 48 -3.50 -1.94 -21.30
C ASP A 48 -3.80 -3.37 -20.82
N ALA A 49 -3.05 -4.37 -21.31
CA ALA A 49 -3.20 -5.75 -20.87
C ALA A 49 -2.83 -5.91 -19.39
N TYR A 50 -1.79 -5.21 -18.93
CA TYR A 50 -1.39 -5.19 -17.53
C TYR A 50 -2.49 -4.58 -16.64
N ARG A 51 -3.01 -3.41 -17.01
CA ARG A 51 -4.11 -2.74 -16.28
C ARG A 51 -5.38 -3.58 -16.27
N ALA A 52 -5.75 -4.19 -17.39
CA ALA A 52 -6.91 -5.08 -17.48
C ALA A 52 -6.76 -6.30 -16.55
N MET A 53 -5.57 -6.91 -16.52
CA MET A 53 -5.27 -8.01 -15.59
C MET A 53 -5.40 -7.56 -14.13
N VAL A 54 -4.79 -6.43 -13.76
CA VAL A 54 -4.87 -5.90 -12.39
C VAL A 54 -6.30 -5.55 -12.01
N GLY A 55 -7.04 -4.84 -12.86
CA GLY A 55 -8.45 -4.49 -12.62
C GLY A 55 -9.34 -5.74 -12.49
N GLY A 56 -9.06 -6.82 -13.23
CA GLY A 56 -9.71 -8.12 -13.04
C GLY A 56 -9.40 -8.75 -11.69
N CYS A 57 -8.14 -8.71 -11.26
CA CYS A 57 -7.71 -9.19 -9.94
C CYS A 57 -8.36 -8.40 -8.80
N VAL A 58 -8.41 -7.06 -8.90
CA VAL A 58 -9.06 -6.19 -7.91
C VAL A 58 -10.55 -6.50 -7.81
N ARG A 59 -11.29 -6.51 -8.94
CA ARG A 59 -12.73 -6.80 -8.93
C ARG A 59 -13.02 -8.18 -8.32
N ARG A 60 -12.20 -9.18 -8.65
CA ARG A 60 -12.29 -10.50 -8.02
C ARG A 60 -12.04 -10.45 -6.52
N ALA A 61 -11.02 -9.71 -6.07
CA ALA A 61 -10.69 -9.58 -4.65
C ALA A 61 -11.77 -8.83 -3.86
N MET A 62 -12.43 -7.84 -4.48
CA MET A 62 -13.57 -7.14 -3.89
C MET A 62 -14.77 -8.07 -3.66
N GLY A 63 -15.00 -9.01 -4.58
CA GLY A 63 -16.03 -10.06 -4.42
C GLY A 63 -15.67 -11.18 -3.44
N GLN A 64 -14.45 -11.20 -2.89
CA GLN A 64 -14.02 -12.23 -1.93
C GLN A 64 -14.30 -11.80 -0.48
N ALA A 65 -14.54 -12.80 0.37
CA ALA A 65 -14.59 -12.62 1.82
C ALA A 65 -13.22 -12.15 2.34
N LEU A 66 -13.24 -11.22 3.29
CA LEU A 66 -12.07 -10.82 4.05
C LEU A 66 -11.72 -11.95 5.02
N ARG A 67 -10.60 -12.63 4.80
CA ARG A 67 -10.18 -13.75 5.65
C ARG A 67 -8.69 -14.05 5.47
N TRP A 68 -8.16 -14.81 6.41
CA TRP A 68 -6.91 -15.51 6.20
C TRP A 68 -7.13 -16.71 5.27
N ARG A 69 -6.27 -16.85 4.26
CA ARG A 69 -6.20 -18.00 3.38
C ARG A 69 -4.88 -18.72 3.58
N THR A 70 -4.94 -20.00 3.89
CA THR A 70 -3.77 -20.85 3.99
C THR A 70 -3.49 -21.53 2.65
N PHE A 71 -2.23 -21.52 2.25
CA PHE A 71 -1.68 -22.31 1.16
C PHE A 71 -0.77 -23.38 1.74
N VAL A 72 -0.96 -24.62 1.30
CA VAL A 72 -0.22 -25.80 1.75
C VAL A 72 0.09 -26.64 0.52
N ASP A 73 1.36 -27.00 0.35
CA ASP A 73 1.76 -27.89 -0.73
C ASP A 73 1.30 -29.34 -0.46
N ALA A 74 0.99 -30.07 -1.52
CA ALA A 74 0.60 -31.47 -1.49
C ALA A 74 1.83 -32.40 -1.56
N SER A 75 2.85 -32.05 -2.35
CA SER A 75 3.94 -32.98 -2.70
C SER A 75 5.04 -33.14 -1.65
N HIS A 76 5.19 -32.23 -0.70
CA HIS A 76 6.23 -32.28 0.36
C HIS A 76 5.61 -32.38 1.76
N GLY A 77 4.45 -33.03 1.88
CA GLY A 77 3.80 -33.27 3.17
C GLY A 77 3.38 -32.00 3.90
N GLY A 78 3.11 -30.90 3.17
CA GLY A 78 2.72 -29.62 3.76
C GLY A 78 3.88 -28.83 4.38
N ARG A 79 5.13 -29.17 4.07
CA ARG A 79 6.33 -28.45 4.52
C ARG A 79 6.26 -26.96 4.16
N TYR A 80 5.74 -26.63 2.99
CA TYR A 80 5.64 -25.26 2.50
C TYR A 80 4.23 -24.74 2.75
N ARG A 81 4.08 -24.07 3.90
CA ARG A 81 2.83 -23.52 4.38
C ARG A 81 2.94 -22.01 4.61
N SER A 82 1.98 -21.27 4.06
CA SER A 82 1.89 -19.83 4.27
C SER A 82 0.45 -19.38 4.42
N GLN A 83 0.25 -18.31 5.19
CA GLN A 83 -1.05 -17.69 5.38
C GLN A 83 -1.01 -16.26 4.84
N VAL A 84 -1.97 -15.91 3.99
CA VAL A 84 -2.08 -14.57 3.42
C VAL A 84 -3.48 -14.02 3.63
N ARG A 85 -3.60 -12.70 3.71
CA ARG A 85 -4.90 -12.03 3.72
C ARG A 85 -5.53 -12.14 2.34
N GLN A 86 -6.79 -12.55 2.29
CA GLN A 86 -7.61 -12.62 1.10
C GLN A 86 -8.73 -11.60 1.19
N GLY A 87 -9.02 -10.98 0.05
CA GLY A 87 -10.08 -9.99 -0.12
C GLY A 87 -9.57 -8.56 -0.02
N LEU A 88 -10.33 -7.63 -0.62
CA LEU A 88 -9.98 -6.22 -0.71
C LEU A 88 -11.26 -5.37 -0.59
N ARG A 89 -11.18 -4.20 0.01
CA ARG A 89 -12.26 -3.20 0.03
C ARG A 89 -11.73 -1.83 -0.36
N THR A 90 -12.59 -1.03 -0.98
CA THR A 90 -12.39 0.40 -1.13
C THR A 90 -12.71 1.09 0.19
N ILE A 91 -12.07 2.23 0.45
CA ILE A 91 -12.29 3.05 1.65
C ILE A 91 -12.92 4.38 1.20
N PRO A 92 -14.26 4.52 1.24
CA PRO A 92 -14.95 5.70 0.74
C PRO A 92 -14.52 7.01 1.41
N GLU A 93 -14.14 6.97 2.70
CA GLU A 93 -13.63 8.11 3.45
C GLU A 93 -12.32 8.64 2.83
N MET A 94 -11.45 7.75 2.34
CA MET A 94 -10.23 8.15 1.65
C MET A 94 -10.52 8.76 0.29
N ALA A 95 -11.48 8.21 -0.47
CA ALA A 95 -11.93 8.84 -1.70
C ALA A 95 -12.52 10.25 -1.44
N GLY A 96 -13.28 10.41 -0.35
CA GLY A 96 -13.79 11.70 0.11
C GLY A 96 -12.67 12.67 0.46
N LEU A 97 -11.67 12.23 1.23
CA LEU A 97 -10.51 13.03 1.62
C LEU A 97 -9.73 13.52 0.39
N LEU A 98 -9.41 12.61 -0.54
CA LEU A 98 -8.65 12.96 -1.75
C LEU A 98 -9.38 14.01 -2.60
N ARG A 99 -10.71 13.87 -2.75
CA ARG A 99 -11.53 14.88 -3.45
C ARG A 99 -11.56 16.22 -2.71
N ALA A 100 -11.72 16.21 -1.39
CA ALA A 100 -11.78 17.42 -0.58
C ALA A 100 -10.45 18.20 -0.60
N LEU A 101 -9.32 17.48 -0.54
CA LEU A 101 -7.99 18.07 -0.69
C LEU A 101 -7.82 18.72 -2.05
N ALA A 102 -8.13 17.99 -3.13
CA ALA A 102 -8.02 18.51 -4.50
C ALA A 102 -8.90 19.75 -4.71
N ALA A 103 -10.14 19.73 -4.23
CA ALA A 103 -11.06 20.87 -4.30
C ALA A 103 -10.56 22.10 -3.52
N SER A 104 -9.74 21.88 -2.49
CA SER A 104 -9.11 22.94 -1.69
C SER A 104 -7.74 23.39 -2.25
N GLY A 105 -7.36 22.92 -3.45
CA GLY A 105 -6.07 23.26 -4.06
C GLY A 105 -4.87 22.47 -3.53
N VAL A 106 -5.08 21.44 -2.69
CA VAL A 106 -4.03 20.54 -2.22
C VAL A 106 -4.02 19.31 -3.13
N THR A 107 -2.98 19.18 -3.96
CA THR A 107 -2.88 18.06 -4.92
C THR A 107 -2.56 16.75 -4.20
N PRO A 108 -3.43 15.73 -4.24
CA PRO A 108 -3.13 14.42 -3.65
C PRO A 108 -2.11 13.66 -4.50
N TYR A 109 -1.28 12.85 -3.84
CA TYR A 109 -0.34 11.94 -4.48
C TYR A 109 -0.35 10.58 -3.78
N VAL A 110 -0.11 9.51 -4.52
CA VAL A 110 0.07 8.15 -3.99
C VAL A 110 1.51 7.73 -4.20
N VAL A 111 2.20 7.33 -3.12
CA VAL A 111 3.58 6.80 -3.16
C VAL A 111 3.59 5.43 -2.48
N SER A 112 3.69 4.38 -3.29
CA SER A 112 3.48 3.00 -2.84
C SER A 112 4.75 2.15 -2.96
N ALA A 113 4.90 1.15 -2.09
CA ALA A 113 5.92 0.11 -2.23
C ALA A 113 5.50 -1.04 -3.18
N SER A 114 4.35 -0.90 -3.85
CA SER A 114 3.88 -1.82 -4.89
C SER A 114 4.26 -1.35 -6.30
N GLU A 115 4.08 -2.20 -7.29
CA GLU A 115 4.30 -1.86 -8.71
C GLU A 115 3.42 -0.68 -9.15
N GLU A 116 4.03 0.33 -9.78
CA GLU A 116 3.42 1.63 -10.07
C GLU A 116 2.20 1.53 -10.98
N GLU A 117 2.26 0.75 -12.06
CA GLU A 117 1.12 0.56 -12.96
C GLU A 117 -0.01 -0.24 -12.30
N ALA A 118 0.29 -1.17 -11.39
CA ALA A 118 -0.72 -1.94 -10.67
C ALA A 118 -1.47 -1.05 -9.68
N VAL A 119 -0.74 -0.19 -8.95
CA VAL A 119 -1.36 0.81 -8.07
C VAL A 119 -2.17 1.79 -8.88
N ALA A 120 -1.66 2.26 -10.02
CA ALA A 120 -2.36 3.19 -10.86
C ALA A 120 -3.65 2.60 -11.47
N ALA A 121 -3.62 1.32 -11.87
CA ALA A 121 -4.80 0.61 -12.37
C ALA A 121 -5.93 0.55 -11.34
N PHE A 122 -5.61 0.61 -10.05
CA PHE A 122 -6.61 0.67 -8.98
C PHE A 122 -6.97 2.11 -8.58
N ALA A 123 -5.97 2.96 -8.32
CA ALA A 123 -6.18 4.29 -7.79
C ALA A 123 -6.78 5.27 -8.82
N SER A 124 -6.50 5.05 -10.11
CA SER A 124 -6.91 5.97 -11.19
C SER A 124 -8.20 5.56 -11.89
N ASP A 125 -8.63 4.31 -11.72
CA ASP A 125 -9.87 3.82 -12.31
C ASP A 125 -11.06 4.34 -11.49
N ALA A 126 -11.95 5.08 -12.17
CA ALA A 126 -13.11 5.72 -11.56
C ALA A 126 -14.10 4.69 -11.00
N ASP A 127 -14.11 3.45 -11.52
CA ASP A 127 -14.98 2.38 -11.03
C ASP A 127 -14.63 1.97 -9.58
N PHE A 128 -13.41 2.26 -9.11
CA PHE A 128 -12.99 2.02 -7.73
C PHE A 128 -13.13 3.26 -6.81
N GLY A 129 -13.59 4.39 -7.36
CA GLY A 129 -14.06 5.56 -6.61
C GLY A 129 -12.99 6.56 -6.13
N TYR A 130 -11.70 6.25 -6.24
CA TYR A 130 -10.62 7.18 -5.85
C TYR A 130 -10.32 8.22 -6.94
N ALA A 131 -10.33 7.79 -8.21
CA ALA A 131 -10.11 8.64 -9.39
C ALA A 131 -8.87 9.55 -9.30
N VAL A 132 -7.78 9.05 -8.70
CA VAL A 132 -6.51 9.78 -8.63
C VAL A 132 -5.89 9.79 -10.02
N PRO A 133 -5.53 10.96 -10.60
CA PRO A 133 -4.85 11.00 -11.88
C PRO A 133 -3.60 10.11 -11.93
N ARG A 134 -3.40 9.37 -13.03
CA ARG A 134 -2.21 8.51 -13.20
C ARG A 134 -0.89 9.23 -12.94
N SER A 135 -0.80 10.51 -13.31
CA SER A 135 0.37 11.38 -13.10
C SER A 135 0.66 11.69 -11.62
N GLN A 136 -0.25 11.34 -10.71
CA GLN A 136 -0.15 11.51 -9.28
C GLN A 136 0.11 10.18 -8.54
N VAL A 137 0.32 9.08 -9.26
CA VAL A 137 0.58 7.75 -8.69
C VAL A 137 2.02 7.33 -8.99
N PHE A 138 2.77 7.08 -7.93
CA PHE A 138 4.16 6.65 -7.95
C PHE A 138 4.33 5.36 -7.15
N GLY A 139 5.16 4.46 -7.67
CA GLY A 139 5.45 3.19 -7.03
C GLY A 139 6.78 2.62 -7.47
N MET A 140 7.00 1.34 -7.19
CA MET A 140 8.14 0.62 -7.74
C MET A 140 7.95 0.49 -9.25
N ARG A 141 8.97 0.82 -10.03
CA ARG A 141 8.84 0.95 -11.49
C ARG A 141 9.61 -0.15 -12.20
N LEU A 142 8.93 -0.88 -13.08
CA LEU A 142 9.59 -1.74 -14.05
C LEU A 142 9.92 -0.93 -15.31
N ALA A 143 11.05 -1.25 -15.94
CA ALA A 143 11.44 -0.71 -17.24
C ALA A 143 10.41 -1.10 -18.31
N PRO A 144 10.28 -0.31 -19.38
CA PRO A 144 9.42 -0.68 -20.51
C PRO A 144 9.78 -2.05 -21.09
N ARG A 145 8.80 -2.71 -21.71
CA ARG A 145 9.04 -3.97 -22.44
C ARG A 145 10.10 -3.77 -23.53
N ALA A 146 11.00 -4.75 -23.67
CA ALA A 146 11.97 -4.76 -24.77
C ALA A 146 11.24 -4.83 -26.13
N GLY A 147 11.80 -4.20 -27.16
CA GLY A 147 11.25 -4.24 -28.52
C GLY A 147 10.35 -3.05 -28.92
N GLY A 148 10.25 -2.00 -28.09
CA GLY A 148 9.73 -0.69 -28.51
C GLY A 148 8.19 -0.54 -28.56
N GLU A 149 7.43 -1.61 -28.33
CA GLU A 149 5.97 -1.61 -28.40
C GLU A 149 5.27 -1.04 -27.14
N GLY A 150 6.00 -0.38 -26.24
CA GLY A 150 5.49 0.07 -24.95
C GLY A 150 5.07 -1.10 -24.03
N GLY A 151 4.67 -0.76 -22.81
CA GLY A 151 4.22 -1.73 -21.81
C GLY A 151 5.17 -1.96 -20.65
N VAL A 152 4.74 -2.80 -19.71
CA VAL A 152 5.45 -3.12 -18.47
C VAL A 152 6.41 -4.29 -18.75
N GLY A 153 7.70 -4.04 -18.58
CA GLY A 153 8.76 -5.06 -18.73
C GLY A 153 8.92 -5.92 -17.48
N THR A 154 10.10 -6.51 -17.30
CA THR A 154 10.43 -7.42 -16.18
C THR A 154 11.67 -7.01 -15.41
N GLN A 155 12.38 -5.99 -15.88
CA GLN A 155 13.55 -5.45 -15.21
C GLN A 155 13.14 -4.22 -14.40
N TYR A 156 13.75 -4.01 -13.25
CA TYR A 156 13.56 -2.78 -12.49
C TYR A 156 14.05 -1.58 -13.31
N ALA A 157 13.34 -0.45 -13.26
CA ALA A 157 13.70 0.74 -14.00
C ALA A 157 15.01 1.34 -13.45
N ALA A 158 16.04 1.42 -14.29
CA ALA A 158 17.33 1.96 -13.91
C ALA A 158 17.20 3.43 -13.44
N GLY A 159 17.86 3.76 -12.32
CA GLY A 159 17.86 5.11 -11.75
C GLY A 159 16.57 5.52 -11.02
N TRP A 160 15.53 4.68 -11.02
CA TRP A 160 14.35 4.92 -10.18
C TRP A 160 14.57 4.35 -8.77
N PRO A 161 14.17 5.03 -7.68
CA PRO A 161 14.29 4.49 -6.34
C PRO A 161 13.36 3.29 -6.13
N VAL A 162 13.80 2.33 -5.31
CA VAL A 162 12.90 1.32 -4.72
C VAL A 162 12.05 2.03 -3.67
N THR A 163 10.75 2.24 -3.93
CA THR A 163 9.83 3.06 -3.12
C THR A 163 9.43 2.41 -1.79
N TYR A 164 10.43 2.03 -1.01
CA TYR A 164 10.37 1.42 0.30
C TYR A 164 11.22 2.27 1.25
N ARG A 165 10.68 2.63 2.42
CA ARG A 165 11.39 3.45 3.42
C ARG A 165 11.91 4.76 2.80
N GLN A 166 13.19 5.06 2.95
CA GLN A 166 13.88 6.21 2.34
C GLN A 166 13.61 6.37 0.84
N GLY A 167 13.42 5.28 0.09
CA GLY A 167 13.15 5.39 -1.34
C GLY A 167 11.78 6.01 -1.67
N LYS A 168 10.81 6.02 -0.73
CA LYS A 168 9.58 6.83 -0.89
C LYS A 168 9.90 8.32 -0.84
N VAL A 169 10.78 8.74 0.07
CA VAL A 169 11.24 10.13 0.16
C VAL A 169 12.00 10.53 -1.10
N ASP A 170 12.85 9.64 -1.60
CA ASP A 170 13.62 9.89 -2.82
C ASP A 170 12.68 10.04 -4.04
N ALA A 171 11.64 9.21 -4.15
CA ALA A 171 10.63 9.35 -5.19
C ALA A 171 9.84 10.67 -5.06
N ILE A 172 9.46 11.06 -3.84
CA ILE A 172 8.78 12.34 -3.60
C ILE A 172 9.66 13.50 -4.05
N LYS A 173 10.93 13.53 -3.64
CA LYS A 173 11.86 14.60 -4.00
C LYS A 173 12.08 14.65 -5.52
N ALA A 174 12.32 13.50 -6.14
CA ALA A 174 12.66 13.42 -7.55
C ALA A 174 11.49 13.70 -8.48
N ALA A 175 10.27 13.27 -8.14
CA ALA A 175 9.13 13.28 -9.06
C ALA A 175 7.98 14.20 -8.66
N ILE A 176 7.88 14.62 -7.39
CA ILE A 176 6.79 15.47 -6.89
C ILE A 176 7.35 16.84 -6.51
N ALA A 177 8.21 16.93 -5.51
CA ALA A 177 8.72 18.21 -5.01
C ALA A 177 9.52 19.00 -6.07
N SER A 178 10.16 18.30 -7.00
CA SER A 178 10.88 18.89 -8.14
C SER A 178 9.97 19.56 -9.17
N GLN A 179 8.66 19.30 -9.16
CA GLN A 179 7.74 19.94 -10.09
C GLN A 179 7.60 21.43 -9.75
N PRO A 180 7.59 22.35 -10.75
CA PRO A 180 7.65 23.79 -10.51
C PRO A 180 6.58 24.33 -9.55
N GLN A 181 5.37 23.78 -9.57
CA GLN A 181 4.27 24.22 -8.71
C GLN A 181 4.47 23.88 -7.22
N HIS A 182 5.36 22.94 -6.90
CA HIS A 182 5.63 22.52 -5.52
C HIS A 182 6.83 23.26 -4.91
N CYS A 183 7.66 23.91 -5.73
CA CYS A 183 8.79 24.73 -5.29
C CYS A 183 9.75 23.99 -4.34
N GLY A 184 9.97 22.69 -4.54
CA GLY A 184 10.84 21.88 -3.67
C GLY A 184 10.27 21.57 -2.28
N ARG A 185 9.01 21.95 -1.99
CA ARG A 185 8.37 21.72 -0.68
C ARG A 185 7.93 20.27 -0.51
N GLY A 186 7.93 19.82 0.74
CA GLY A 186 7.38 18.53 1.12
C GLY A 186 5.85 18.55 1.21
N PRO A 187 5.24 17.39 1.51
CA PRO A 187 3.79 17.29 1.59
C PRO A 187 3.25 18.06 2.80
N LEU A 188 2.07 18.67 2.69
CA LEU A 188 1.35 19.24 3.86
C LEU A 188 0.76 18.15 4.75
N LEU A 189 0.34 17.04 4.14
CA LEU A 189 -0.23 15.87 4.79
C LEU A 189 0.46 14.61 4.27
N ALA A 190 0.89 13.74 5.18
CA ALA A 190 1.39 12.41 4.83
C ALA A 190 0.58 11.34 5.57
N ALA A 191 0.28 10.23 4.89
CA ALA A 191 -0.45 9.11 5.47
C ALA A 191 0.26 7.78 5.18
N GLY A 192 0.25 6.87 6.16
CA GLY A 192 0.93 5.58 6.07
C GLY A 192 0.35 4.56 7.04
N ASP A 193 0.75 3.30 6.94
CA ASP A 193 0.25 2.21 7.78
C ASP A 193 1.35 1.27 8.27
N SER A 194 2.56 1.40 7.73
CA SER A 194 3.64 0.44 7.94
C SER A 194 4.98 1.12 8.17
N ASP A 195 5.95 0.31 8.61
CA ASP A 195 7.35 0.70 8.68
C ASP A 195 7.85 1.31 7.37
N THR A 196 7.35 0.86 6.22
CA THR A 196 7.75 1.35 4.89
C THR A 196 7.43 2.83 4.64
N ASP A 197 6.60 3.43 5.49
CA ASP A 197 6.11 4.81 5.39
C ASP A 197 6.83 5.79 6.33
N VAL A 198 7.63 5.28 7.28
CA VAL A 198 8.20 6.05 8.39
C VAL A 198 8.97 7.28 7.91
N GLU A 199 9.86 7.11 6.94
CA GLU A 199 10.68 8.20 6.41
C GLU A 199 9.81 9.22 5.66
N MET A 200 8.81 8.77 4.89
CA MET A 200 7.87 9.67 4.21
C MET A 200 7.04 10.48 5.21
N LEU A 201 6.67 9.90 6.34
CA LEU A 201 5.93 10.58 7.40
C LEU A 201 6.79 11.62 8.12
N THR A 202 8.10 11.44 8.20
CA THR A 202 8.99 12.21 9.09
C THR A 202 9.95 13.16 8.39
N PHE A 203 10.27 12.97 7.10
CA PHE A 203 11.39 13.69 6.47
C PHE A 203 11.19 15.20 6.30
N SER A 204 9.93 15.68 6.27
CA SER A 204 9.62 17.07 5.95
C SER A 204 9.02 17.82 7.15
N ARG A 205 9.56 19.02 7.38
CA ARG A 205 9.00 20.01 8.31
C ARG A 205 7.77 20.71 7.73
N ASP A 206 7.54 20.61 6.43
CA ASP A 206 6.33 21.13 5.78
C ASP A 206 5.10 20.29 6.14
N THR A 207 5.30 19.03 6.54
CA THR A 207 4.21 18.13 6.92
C THR A 207 3.56 18.60 8.21
N ARG A 208 2.34 19.13 8.10
CA ARG A 208 1.54 19.63 9.22
C ARG A 208 0.59 18.60 9.79
N LEU A 209 0.24 17.58 9.01
CA LEU A 209 -0.62 16.48 9.44
C LEU A 209 -0.08 15.13 9.02
N ARG A 210 -0.01 14.19 9.96
CA ARG A 210 0.45 12.82 9.74
C ARG A 210 -0.61 11.86 10.19
N VAL A 211 -1.06 10.99 9.30
CA VAL A 211 -2.12 10.01 9.58
C VAL A 211 -1.54 8.61 9.52
N ILE A 212 -1.66 7.87 10.62
CA ILE A 212 -1.25 6.47 10.70
C ILE A 212 -2.50 5.62 10.74
N PHE A 213 -2.64 4.69 9.79
CA PHE A 213 -3.70 3.69 9.85
C PHE A 213 -3.30 2.56 10.80
N ASN A 214 -4.04 2.41 11.88
CA ASN A 214 -3.68 1.51 12.97
C ASN A 214 -3.75 0.05 12.54
N ARG A 215 -2.59 -0.59 12.40
CA ARG A 215 -2.44 -2.03 12.16
C ARG A 215 -2.10 -2.83 13.41
N VAL A 216 -1.99 -2.16 14.57
CA VAL A 216 -1.48 -2.73 15.82
C VAL A 216 -0.12 -3.38 15.59
N SER A 217 0.73 -2.69 14.82
CA SER A 217 2.07 -3.15 14.44
C SER A 217 3.12 -2.61 15.41
N GLY A 218 4.17 -3.40 15.65
CA GLY A 218 5.37 -2.93 16.34
C GLY A 218 6.28 -2.12 15.40
N GLY A 219 7.58 -2.13 15.68
CA GLY A 219 8.58 -1.45 14.85
C GLY A 219 8.50 0.07 14.96
N ASP A 220 9.09 0.74 13.98
CA ASP A 220 9.19 2.21 13.95
C ASP A 220 7.81 2.85 13.77
N ILE A 221 6.95 2.26 12.93
CA ILE A 221 5.58 2.75 12.77
C ILE A 221 4.77 2.59 14.05
N GLY A 222 5.04 1.56 14.85
CA GLY A 222 4.44 1.36 16.16
C GLY A 222 4.83 2.46 17.15
N ALA A 223 6.08 2.90 17.12
CA ALA A 223 6.54 4.04 17.92
C ALA A 223 5.83 5.35 17.51
N LEU A 224 5.66 5.58 16.21
CA LEU A 224 4.90 6.74 15.70
C LEU A 224 3.40 6.64 16.02
N ALA A 225 2.82 5.44 16.03
CA ALA A 225 1.43 5.23 16.43
C ALA A 225 1.23 5.53 17.92
N ALA A 226 2.15 5.11 18.79
CA ALA A 226 2.12 5.45 20.21
C ALA A 226 2.22 6.96 20.45
N ARG A 227 3.06 7.65 19.66
CA ARG A 227 3.10 9.13 19.65
C ARG A 227 1.76 9.74 19.25
N ALA A 228 1.15 9.25 18.17
CA ALA A 228 -0.15 9.75 17.70
C ALA A 228 -1.26 9.60 18.75
N VAL A 229 -1.27 8.50 19.53
CA VAL A 229 -2.17 8.31 20.67
C VAL A 229 -1.95 9.37 21.75
N ALA A 230 -0.69 9.63 22.11
CA ALA A 230 -0.36 10.60 23.14
C ALA A 230 -0.79 12.03 22.75
N GLU A 231 -0.66 12.41 21.47
CA GLU A 231 -1.00 13.76 20.99
C GLU A 231 -2.52 14.01 20.87
N THR A 232 -3.30 12.99 20.55
CA THR A 232 -4.76 13.09 20.34
C THR A 232 -5.58 13.01 21.63
N GLY A 233 -4.96 12.63 22.75
CA GLY A 233 -5.53 12.79 24.08
C GLY A 233 -5.59 14.26 24.54
N ALA A 234 -4.83 15.14 23.89
CA ALA A 234 -4.96 16.59 24.02
C ALA A 234 -5.94 17.10 22.95
N ALA A 235 -6.80 18.06 23.28
CA ALA A 235 -7.75 18.64 22.32
C ALA A 235 -6.98 19.12 21.06
N VAL A 236 -7.17 18.42 19.94
CA VAL A 236 -6.54 18.77 18.67
C VAL A 236 -7.06 20.14 18.25
N SER A 237 -6.20 21.15 18.35
CA SER A 237 -6.46 22.49 17.82
C SER A 237 -5.45 22.74 16.72
N PHE A 238 -5.90 22.85 15.48
CA PHE A 238 -5.01 23.13 14.34
C PHE A 238 -4.31 24.51 14.42
N ASP A 239 -4.72 25.37 15.38
CA ASP A 239 -4.14 26.69 15.61
C ASP A 239 -2.85 26.64 16.43
N SER A 240 -2.72 25.64 17.30
CA SER A 240 -1.45 25.28 17.96
C SER A 240 -0.79 24.19 17.11
N GLY A 241 0.50 24.27 16.81
CA GLY A 241 1.19 23.10 16.24
C GLY A 241 1.01 21.87 17.15
N GLY A 242 1.31 20.67 16.65
CA GLY A 242 1.39 19.47 17.51
C GLY A 242 2.39 19.68 18.66
N ALA A 243 2.47 18.72 19.59
CA ALA A 243 3.14 18.90 20.90
C ALA A 243 4.54 19.54 20.85
N ASP A 244 5.31 19.32 19.76
CA ASP A 244 6.66 19.84 19.57
C ASP A 244 6.78 20.95 18.50
N GLY A 245 5.66 21.49 18.00
CA GLY A 245 5.64 22.43 16.86
C GLY A 245 5.84 21.78 15.49
N ASP A 246 6.07 20.46 15.42
CA ASP A 246 6.37 19.69 14.21
C ASP A 246 5.13 19.23 13.42
N GLY A 247 3.94 19.71 13.76
CA GLY A 247 2.65 19.27 13.18
C GLY A 247 1.99 18.12 13.95
N TRP A 248 0.80 17.73 13.53
CA TRP A 248 -0.09 16.81 14.26
C TRP A 248 0.07 15.35 13.82
N TRP A 249 0.04 14.43 14.79
CA TRP A 249 -0.04 12.99 14.55
C TRP A 249 -1.42 12.44 14.90
N LEU A 250 -2.07 11.79 13.94
CA LEU A 250 -3.36 11.15 14.11
C LEU A 250 -3.24 9.65 13.90
N LEU A 251 -3.87 8.89 14.81
CA LEU A 251 -4.06 7.45 14.67
C LEU A 251 -5.50 7.16 14.23
N GLN A 252 -5.65 6.45 13.11
CA GLN A 252 -6.93 6.10 12.52
C GLN A 252 -7.17 4.59 12.61
N GLY A 253 -8.14 4.17 13.41
CA GLY A 253 -8.54 2.77 13.57
C GLY A 253 -9.31 2.24 12.36
N ARG A 254 -9.25 0.92 12.16
CA ARG A 254 -9.95 0.22 11.09
C ARG A 254 -10.57 -1.09 11.57
N ASP A 255 -11.62 -1.53 10.93
CA ASP A 255 -12.20 -2.84 11.14
C ASP A 255 -11.85 -3.74 9.95
N GLU A 256 -10.93 -4.67 10.18
CA GLU A 256 -10.43 -5.56 9.14
C GLU A 256 -11.45 -6.64 8.74
N ASN A 257 -12.49 -6.90 9.56
CA ASN A 257 -13.52 -7.89 9.23
C ASN A 257 -14.50 -7.39 8.16
N ILE A 258 -14.72 -6.07 8.11
CA ILE A 258 -15.60 -5.42 7.13
C ILE A 258 -14.83 -4.57 6.11
N GLY A 259 -13.56 -4.27 6.38
CA GLY A 259 -12.69 -3.48 5.51
C GLY A 259 -13.10 -2.01 5.46
N ALA A 260 -13.36 -1.42 6.63
CA ALA A 260 -13.79 -0.02 6.77
C ALA A 260 -12.97 0.70 7.86
N LEU A 261 -12.93 2.03 7.80
CA LEU A 261 -12.40 2.84 8.90
C LEU A 261 -13.38 2.86 10.07
N ARG A 262 -12.85 3.12 11.27
CA ARG A 262 -13.64 3.24 12.50
C ARG A 262 -13.65 4.70 12.97
N PRO A 263 -14.72 5.20 13.59
CA PRO A 263 -14.71 6.48 14.30
C PRO A 263 -13.97 6.33 15.65
N SER A 264 -12.76 5.80 15.62
CA SER A 264 -11.93 5.47 16.77
C SER A 264 -10.49 5.25 16.30
N GLN A 265 -9.53 5.43 17.21
CA GLN A 265 -8.12 5.10 16.97
C GLN A 265 -7.84 3.60 17.05
N ALA A 266 -8.68 2.87 17.81
CA ALA A 266 -8.54 1.44 18.00
C ALA A 266 -9.06 0.68 16.78
N SER A 267 -8.30 -0.33 16.36
CA SER A 267 -8.64 -1.23 15.27
C SER A 267 -9.23 -2.54 15.77
N VAL A 268 -10.11 -3.13 14.98
CA VAL A 268 -10.51 -4.54 15.11
C VAL A 268 -9.78 -5.33 14.04
N LEU A 269 -8.92 -6.25 14.47
CA LEU A 269 -8.11 -7.07 13.58
C LEU A 269 -8.94 -8.20 12.97
N LEU A 270 -8.47 -8.72 11.85
CA LEU A 270 -9.18 -9.77 11.13
C LEU A 270 -9.34 -11.01 12.02
N ASN A 271 -10.56 -11.55 12.07
CA ASN A 271 -11.00 -12.64 12.94
C ASN A 271 -10.99 -12.33 14.45
N THR A 272 -10.90 -11.05 14.85
CA THR A 272 -11.09 -10.64 16.25
C THR A 272 -12.32 -9.74 16.37
N THR A 273 -12.80 -9.54 17.60
CA THR A 273 -13.91 -8.61 17.90
C THR A 273 -13.49 -7.51 18.87
N ALA A 274 -12.48 -7.78 19.71
CA ALA A 274 -11.95 -6.82 20.65
C ALA A 274 -11.13 -5.72 19.92
N PRO A 275 -11.47 -4.43 20.11
CA PRO A 275 -10.65 -3.33 19.62
C PRO A 275 -9.28 -3.31 20.29
N ARG A 276 -8.25 -2.92 19.53
CA ARG A 276 -6.87 -2.80 19.98
C ARG A 276 -6.29 -1.48 19.51
N LEU A 277 -5.60 -0.81 20.42
CA LEU A 277 -4.84 0.38 20.14
C LEU A 277 -3.42 -0.01 19.71
#